data_AF-A0A7C2E1V1-F1
#
_entry.id   AF-A0A7C2E1V1-F1
#
_cell.length_a   1.000
_cell.length_b   1.000
_cell.length_c   1.000
_cell.angle_alpha   90.00
_cell.angle_beta   90.00
_cell.angle_gamma   90.00
#
_symmetry.space_group_name_H-M   'P 1'
#
loop_
_entity.id
_entity.type
_entity.pdbx_description
1 polymer ?
#
loop_
_entity_poly.entity_id
_entity_poly.type
_entity_poly.pdbx_seq_one_letter_code
_entity_poly.pdbx_strand_id
1 'polypeptide(L)'
;MRILRQSWGATLSDLRREIGLSPTALRQQLTLLERDGLVQRALARGRPGRPAIVYQPTTAAGPGSEEGFAALLTAVLRTMEEQGPERFGQILEGVATRLAADHGRIARIPHAEVRIRAALAVLFDVADEAAVTGGGREYEIVLRTCSLLPVAQQFRGLCAITRRLLGTLVGADVEQLESIAQGAPRCRFRLTLPGDAGAAT
;
A
#
# COMPACT_ATOMS: atom_id res chain seq x y z
N MET A 1 5.58 10.39 10.95
CA MET A 1 4.22 9.86 11.17
C MET A 1 4.16 8.50 11.87
N ARG A 2 5.02 7.51 11.51
CA ARG A 2 5.00 6.14 12.09
C ARG A 2 4.91 6.07 13.63
N ILE A 3 5.77 6.81 14.34
CA ILE A 3 5.85 6.79 15.81
C ILE A 3 4.55 7.31 16.45
N LEU A 4 4.04 8.45 15.95
CA LEU A 4 2.79 9.06 16.44
C LEU A 4 1.57 8.15 16.24
N ARG A 5 1.55 7.37 15.15
CA ARG A 5 0.49 6.37 14.89
C ARG A 5 0.57 5.16 15.82
N GLN A 6 1.76 4.71 16.19
CA GLN A 6 1.96 3.55 17.05
C GLN A 6 1.68 3.86 18.53
N SER A 7 2.03 5.06 19.00
CA SER A 7 1.87 5.45 20.40
C SER A 7 0.58 6.21 20.72
N TRP A 8 -0.26 6.49 19.72
CA TRP A 8 -1.46 7.35 19.82
C TRP A 8 -1.20 8.74 20.44
N GLY A 9 0.05 9.19 20.38
CA GLY A 9 0.50 10.44 20.97
C GLY A 9 1.91 10.33 21.54
N ALA A 10 2.71 11.37 21.36
CA ALA A 10 4.04 11.45 21.97
C ALA A 10 4.43 12.90 22.27
N THR A 11 5.25 13.08 23.31
CA THR A 11 5.82 14.41 23.60
C THR A 11 6.99 14.70 22.66
N LEU A 12 7.39 15.98 22.57
CA LEU A 12 8.61 16.37 21.86
C LEU A 12 9.85 15.61 22.39
N SER A 13 9.88 15.32 23.69
CA SER A 13 10.96 14.57 24.33
C SER A 13 10.99 13.10 23.91
N ASP A 14 9.81 12.46 23.77
CA ASP A 14 9.70 11.08 23.31
C ASP A 14 10.14 10.95 21.85
N LEU A 15 9.63 11.85 20.99
CA LEU A 15 10.00 11.92 19.58
C LEU A 15 11.51 12.19 19.40
N ARG A 16 12.11 13.03 20.25
CA ARG A 16 13.55 13.27 20.23
C ARG A 16 14.35 12.01 20.56
N ARG A 17 13.92 11.26 21.58
CA ARG A 17 14.58 10.02 22.00
C ARG A 17 14.55 8.97 20.90
N GLU A 18 13.47 8.92 20.12
CA GLU A 18 13.25 7.88 19.12
C GLU A 18 13.75 8.24 17.72
N ILE A 19 13.73 9.52 17.34
CA ILE A 19 14.12 10.00 15.99
C ILE A 19 15.55 10.57 15.99
N GLY A 20 16.08 10.99 17.14
CA GLY A 20 17.45 11.52 17.26
C GLY A 20 17.67 12.92 16.65
N LEU A 21 16.60 13.62 16.25
CA LEU A 21 16.68 14.98 15.69
C LEU A 21 16.86 16.06 16.76
N SER A 22 17.42 17.20 16.36
CA SER A 22 17.49 18.38 17.22
C SER A 22 16.08 18.90 17.54
N PRO A 23 15.86 19.54 18.72
CA PRO A 23 14.56 20.08 19.09
C PRO A 23 13.99 21.07 18.05
N THR A 24 14.86 21.83 17.40
CA THR A 24 14.46 22.81 16.38
C THR A 24 13.99 22.13 15.10
N ALA A 25 14.74 21.15 14.60
CA ALA A 25 14.36 20.38 13.41
C ALA A 25 13.04 19.63 13.63
N LEU A 26 12.89 19.01 14.81
CA LEU A 26 11.67 18.29 15.16
C LEU A 26 10.45 19.21 15.27
N ARG A 27 10.61 20.42 15.84
CA ARG A 27 9.53 21.42 15.88
C ARG A 27 9.14 21.91 14.49
N GLN A 28 10.10 22.11 13.58
CA GLN A 28 9.81 22.48 12.20
C GLN A 28 8.98 21.40 11.51
N GLN A 29 9.37 20.12 11.64
CA GLN A 29 8.62 19.00 11.08
C GLN A 29 7.22 18.90 11.67
N LEU A 30 7.06 19.02 12.99
CA LEU A 30 5.75 19.00 13.64
C LEU A 30 4.88 20.19 13.23
N THR A 31 5.47 21.36 13.02
CA THR A 31 4.74 22.55 12.54
C THR A 31 4.22 22.34 11.11
N LEU A 32 5.01 21.71 10.23
CA LEU A 32 4.55 21.36 8.88
C LEU A 32 3.41 20.33 8.93
N LEU A 33 3.56 19.28 9.74
CA LEU A 33 2.53 18.25 9.92
C LEU A 33 1.23 18.81 10.54
N GLU A 34 1.34 19.78 11.44
CA GLU A 34 0.18 20.50 12.00
C GLU A 34 -0.47 21.42 10.97
N ARG A 35 0.32 22.16 10.19
CA ARG A 35 -0.17 23.01 9.10
C ARG A 35 -0.94 22.16 8.07
N ASP A 36 -0.44 20.98 7.76
CA ASP A 36 -1.03 20.05 6.81
C ASP A 36 -2.16 19.22 7.43
N GLY A 37 -2.53 19.46 8.70
CA GLY A 37 -3.66 18.84 9.37
C GLY A 37 -3.45 17.38 9.79
N LEU A 38 -2.23 16.83 9.65
CA LEU A 38 -1.90 15.43 9.93
C LEU A 38 -1.66 15.17 11.43
N VAL A 39 -1.27 16.20 12.17
CA VAL A 39 -0.97 16.14 13.61
C VAL A 39 -1.70 17.28 14.31
N GLN A 40 -2.20 17.01 15.51
CA GLN A 40 -2.79 18.00 16.42
C GLN A 40 -2.06 18.03 17.76
N ARG A 41 -2.03 19.20 18.39
CA ARG A 41 -1.55 19.36 19.78
C ARG A 41 -2.68 19.06 20.73
N ALA A 42 -2.46 18.13 21.63
CA ALA A 42 -3.34 17.89 22.77
C ALA A 42 -2.57 18.11 24.08
N LEU A 43 -3.28 18.47 25.13
CA LEU A 43 -2.73 18.48 26.48
C LEU A 43 -2.84 17.07 27.07
N ALA A 44 -1.73 16.53 27.58
CA ALA A 44 -1.75 15.25 28.28
C ALA A 44 -2.57 15.39 29.57
N ARG A 45 -3.78 14.80 29.59
CA ARG A 45 -4.64 14.75 30.77
C ARG A 45 -4.16 13.64 31.71
N GLY A 46 -4.13 13.88 33.03
CA GLY A 46 -3.98 12.82 34.04
C GLY A 46 -2.63 12.73 34.78
N ARG A 47 -1.73 13.72 34.69
CA ARG A 47 -0.55 13.82 35.58
C ARG A 47 -0.63 15.07 36.46
N PRO A 48 -0.28 14.99 37.76
CA PRO A 48 -0.11 16.18 38.60
C PRO A 48 1.00 17.08 38.04
N GLY A 49 0.71 18.37 37.82
CA GLY A 49 1.66 19.35 37.28
C GLY A 49 1.17 20.06 36.01
N ARG A 50 2.04 20.90 35.41
CA ARG A 50 1.74 21.60 34.15
C ARG A 50 1.54 20.56 33.03
N PRO A 51 0.37 20.50 32.37
CA PRO A 51 0.11 19.49 31.34
C PRO A 51 1.14 19.60 30.21
N ALA A 52 1.78 18.48 29.89
CA ALA A 52 2.70 18.43 28.76
C ALA A 52 1.92 18.48 27.43
N ILE A 53 2.49 19.16 26.43
CA ILE A 53 1.99 19.12 25.06
C ILE A 53 2.36 17.75 24.47
N VAL A 54 1.34 16.99 24.08
CA VAL A 54 1.48 15.77 23.28
C VAL A 54 1.03 16.06 21.86
N TYR A 55 1.83 15.61 20.91
CA TYR A 55 1.47 15.62 19.50
C TYR A 55 0.78 14.30 19.21
N GLN A 56 -0.40 14.34 18.60
CA GLN A 56 -1.21 13.17 18.28
C GLN A 56 -1.63 13.24 16.81
N PRO A 57 -1.82 12.11 16.12
CA PRO A 57 -2.48 12.13 14.81
C PRO A 57 -3.85 12.82 14.93
N THR A 58 -4.20 13.65 13.95
CA THR A 58 -5.53 14.27 13.90
C THR A 58 -6.58 13.16 13.69
N THR A 59 -7.67 13.19 14.46
CA THR A 59 -8.79 12.23 14.33
C THR A 59 -9.76 12.60 13.21
N ALA A 60 -9.78 13.88 12.80
CA ALA A 60 -10.45 14.36 11.61
C ALA A 60 -9.55 14.09 10.39
N ALA A 61 -9.67 12.90 9.82
CA ALA A 61 -9.17 12.58 8.50
C ALA A 61 -9.93 13.44 7.47
N GLY A 62 -9.42 14.64 7.17
CA GLY A 62 -9.94 15.45 6.08
C GLY A 62 -9.80 14.71 4.74
N PRO A 63 -10.46 15.17 3.66
CA PRO A 63 -10.41 14.52 2.35
C PRO A 63 -9.00 14.27 1.79
N GLY A 64 -8.00 15.03 2.27
CA GLY A 64 -6.60 14.89 1.87
C GLY A 64 -5.76 13.92 2.71
N SER A 65 -6.30 13.29 3.76
CA SER A 65 -5.58 12.26 4.52
C SER A 65 -5.65 10.90 3.82
N GLU A 66 -4.77 9.96 4.19
CA GLU A 66 -4.80 8.58 3.69
C GLU A 66 -6.17 7.92 3.95
N GLU A 67 -6.74 8.12 5.13
CA GLU A 67 -8.06 7.59 5.50
C GLU A 67 -9.19 8.27 4.72
N GLY A 68 -9.09 9.58 4.48
CA GLY A 68 -10.04 10.33 3.64
C GLY A 68 -10.01 9.85 2.18
N PHE A 69 -8.81 9.64 1.63
CA PHE A 69 -8.62 9.09 0.29
C PHE A 69 -9.15 7.66 0.16
N ALA A 70 -8.89 6.82 1.17
CA ALA A 70 -9.42 5.46 1.22
C ALA A 70 -10.95 5.46 1.26
N ALA A 71 -11.57 6.31 2.09
CA ALA A 71 -13.02 6.44 2.17
C ALA A 71 -13.63 6.91 0.84
N LEU A 72 -13.00 7.90 0.19
CA LEU A 72 -13.44 8.39 -1.13
C LEU A 72 -13.32 7.29 -2.19
N LEU A 73 -12.20 6.59 -2.24
CA LEU A 73 -11.97 5.49 -3.19
C LEU A 73 -12.98 4.36 -2.97
N THR A 74 -13.24 3.95 -1.72
CA THR A 74 -14.28 2.96 -1.42
C THR A 74 -15.65 3.44 -1.92
N ALA A 75 -16.02 4.70 -1.67
CA ALA A 75 -17.30 5.23 -2.11
C ALA A 75 -17.45 5.18 -3.64
N VAL A 76 -16.41 5.58 -4.37
CA VAL A 76 -16.38 5.50 -5.84
C VAL A 76 -16.53 4.05 -6.32
N LEU A 77 -15.73 3.12 -5.77
CA LEU A 77 -15.78 1.71 -6.17
C LEU A 77 -17.13 1.07 -5.89
N ARG A 78 -17.77 1.39 -4.76
CA ARG A 78 -19.12 0.91 -4.43
C ARG A 78 -20.17 1.44 -5.40
N THR A 79 -20.14 2.72 -5.73
CA THR A 79 -21.06 3.30 -6.72
C THR A 79 -20.89 2.69 -8.11
N MET A 80 -19.68 2.26 -8.46
CA MET A 80 -19.42 1.55 -9.71
C MET A 80 -19.92 0.10 -9.66
N GLU A 81 -19.79 -0.58 -8.52
CA GLU A 81 -20.32 -1.93 -8.29
C GLU A 81 -21.85 -1.97 -8.39
N GLU A 82 -22.53 -0.91 -7.96
CA GLU A 82 -23.99 -0.71 -8.10
C GLU A 82 -24.47 -0.70 -9.57
N GLN A 83 -23.57 -0.51 -10.55
CA GLN A 83 -23.89 -0.59 -11.99
C GLN A 83 -23.99 -2.03 -12.51
N GLY A 84 -23.75 -3.04 -11.67
CA GLY A 84 -23.81 -4.46 -12.00
C GLY A 84 -22.43 -5.08 -12.27
N PRO A 85 -22.28 -6.39 -12.01
CA PRO A 85 -20.98 -7.06 -11.97
C PRO A 85 -20.26 -7.07 -13.32
N GLU A 86 -20.97 -7.16 -14.45
CA GLU A 86 -20.38 -7.16 -15.79
C GLU A 86 -19.75 -5.80 -16.12
N ARG A 87 -20.50 -4.71 -15.97
CA ARG A 87 -20.00 -3.35 -16.21
C ARG A 87 -18.86 -3.03 -15.27
N PHE A 88 -19.00 -3.44 -14.02
CA PHE A 88 -17.97 -3.24 -13.04
C PHE A 88 -16.67 -3.95 -13.43
N GLY A 89 -16.73 -5.23 -13.78
CA GLY A 89 -15.60 -5.99 -14.29
C GLY A 89 -14.93 -5.34 -15.51
N GLN A 90 -15.71 -4.82 -16.46
CA GLN A 90 -15.17 -4.08 -17.62
C GLN A 90 -14.40 -2.83 -17.22
N ILE A 91 -14.92 -2.06 -16.24
CA ILE A 91 -14.20 -0.87 -15.78
C ILE A 91 -12.90 -1.26 -15.08
N LEU A 92 -12.95 -2.30 -14.24
CA LEU A 92 -11.76 -2.81 -13.56
C LEU A 92 -10.68 -3.29 -14.54
N GLU A 93 -11.07 -4.01 -15.59
CA GLU A 93 -10.16 -4.41 -16.66
C GLU A 93 -9.62 -3.20 -17.44
N GLY A 94 -10.45 -2.19 -17.68
CA GLY A 94 -10.01 -0.92 -18.27
C GLY A 94 -8.97 -0.19 -17.42
N VAL A 95 -9.16 -0.17 -16.09
CA VAL A 95 -8.19 0.40 -15.13
C VAL A 95 -6.88 -0.38 -15.16
N ALA A 96 -6.94 -1.73 -15.06
CA ALA A 96 -5.76 -2.58 -15.11
C ALA A 96 -4.98 -2.39 -16.43
N THR A 97 -5.69 -2.32 -17.57
CA THR A 97 -5.08 -2.10 -18.88
C THR A 97 -4.36 -0.77 -18.98
N ARG A 98 -4.98 0.33 -18.49
CA ARG A 98 -4.38 1.67 -18.51
C ARG A 98 -3.13 1.73 -17.62
N LEU A 99 -3.22 1.22 -16.40
CA LEU A 99 -2.08 1.17 -15.48
C LEU A 99 -0.95 0.30 -16.04
N ALA A 100 -1.27 -0.84 -16.67
CA ALA A 100 -0.26 -1.68 -17.31
C ALA A 100 0.44 -0.96 -18.48
N ALA A 101 -0.32 -0.20 -19.28
CA ALA A 101 0.22 0.55 -20.41
C ALA A 101 1.22 1.64 -19.97
N ASP A 102 0.90 2.38 -18.90
CA ASP A 102 1.77 3.41 -18.31
C ASP A 102 3.12 2.83 -17.83
N HIS A 103 3.14 1.53 -17.52
CA HIS A 103 4.30 0.81 -17.04
C HIS A 103 4.80 -0.29 -18.00
N GLY A 104 4.43 -0.22 -19.28
CA GLY A 104 4.73 -1.27 -20.28
C GLY A 104 6.22 -1.58 -20.47
N ARG A 105 7.11 -0.68 -20.05
CA ARG A 105 8.57 -0.93 -20.02
C ARG A 105 8.96 -2.12 -19.12
N ILE A 106 8.18 -2.39 -18.07
CA ILE A 106 8.44 -3.50 -17.14
C ILE A 106 8.35 -4.84 -17.87
N ALA A 107 7.33 -5.01 -18.71
CA ALA A 107 7.13 -6.23 -19.50
C ALA A 107 8.32 -6.56 -20.42
N ARG A 108 9.15 -5.57 -20.77
CA ARG A 108 10.33 -5.73 -21.64
C ARG A 108 11.60 -6.15 -20.90
N ILE A 109 11.60 -6.18 -19.57
CA ILE A 109 12.76 -6.59 -18.77
C ILE A 109 12.98 -8.09 -18.98
N PRO A 110 14.14 -8.58 -19.48
CA PRO A 110 14.32 -9.99 -19.78
C PRO A 110 14.34 -10.88 -18.52
N HIS A 111 15.08 -10.46 -17.50
CA HIS A 111 15.22 -11.22 -16.25
C HIS A 111 13.94 -11.17 -15.42
N ALA A 112 13.33 -12.34 -15.21
CA ALA A 112 12.04 -12.47 -14.54
C ALA A 112 12.04 -11.88 -13.12
N GLU A 113 13.05 -12.18 -12.30
CA GLU A 113 13.10 -11.63 -10.94
C GLU A 113 13.18 -10.10 -10.94
N VAL A 114 14.01 -9.52 -11.81
CA VAL A 114 14.12 -8.06 -11.95
C VAL A 114 12.79 -7.46 -12.39
N ARG A 115 12.10 -8.12 -13.32
CA ARG A 115 10.77 -7.72 -13.79
C ARG A 115 9.72 -7.77 -12.67
N ILE A 116 9.73 -8.83 -11.86
CA ILE A 116 8.88 -8.98 -10.68
C ILE A 116 9.13 -7.84 -9.70
N ARG A 117 10.40 -7.57 -9.34
CA ARG A 117 10.74 -6.48 -8.41
C ARG A 117 10.31 -5.11 -8.94
N ALA A 118 10.49 -4.86 -10.24
CA ALA A 118 10.02 -3.63 -10.87
C ALA A 118 8.49 -3.48 -10.79
N ALA A 119 7.74 -4.56 -11.02
CA ALA A 119 6.28 -4.56 -10.85
C ALA A 119 5.88 -4.30 -9.39
N LEU A 120 6.57 -4.90 -8.42
CA LEU A 120 6.31 -4.69 -6.99
C LEU A 120 6.59 -3.25 -6.53
N ALA A 121 7.64 -2.61 -7.05
CA ALA A 121 7.90 -1.18 -6.83
C ALA A 121 6.70 -0.33 -7.27
N VAL A 122 6.19 -0.58 -8.47
CA VAL A 122 5.09 0.22 -9.02
C VAL A 122 3.77 -0.01 -8.30
N LEU A 123 3.43 -1.27 -7.99
CA LEU A 123 2.11 -1.63 -7.48
C LEU A 123 1.95 -1.44 -5.98
N PHE A 124 3.04 -1.59 -5.24
CA PHE A 124 2.99 -1.67 -3.79
C PHE A 124 3.99 -0.75 -3.10
N ASP A 125 4.88 -0.08 -3.84
CA ASP A 125 5.97 0.74 -3.30
C ASP A 125 6.94 -0.05 -2.39
N VAL A 126 7.14 -1.35 -2.68
CA VAL A 126 7.87 -2.29 -1.80
C VAL A 126 8.87 -3.19 -2.53
N ALA A 127 9.57 -2.70 -3.55
CA ALA A 127 10.50 -3.52 -4.36
C ALA A 127 11.52 -4.33 -3.53
N ASP A 128 12.05 -3.76 -2.45
CA ASP A 128 13.08 -4.39 -1.61
C ASP A 128 12.51 -5.04 -0.33
N GLU A 129 11.30 -4.67 0.10
CA GLU A 129 10.68 -5.21 1.32
C GLU A 129 9.93 -6.52 1.05
N ALA A 130 9.52 -6.74 -0.21
CA ALA A 130 8.89 -7.98 -0.63
C ALA A 130 9.90 -9.12 -0.68
N ALA A 131 9.55 -10.25 -0.05
CA ALA A 131 10.33 -11.47 -0.23
C ALA A 131 9.95 -12.08 -1.58
N VAL A 132 10.93 -12.21 -2.48
CA VAL A 132 10.79 -12.89 -3.77
C VAL A 132 11.72 -14.09 -3.77
N THR A 133 11.16 -15.28 -3.94
CA THR A 133 11.91 -16.55 -3.99
C THR A 133 11.49 -17.36 -5.21
N GLY A 134 12.31 -18.33 -5.60
CA GLY A 134 12.04 -19.18 -6.76
C GLY A 134 13.10 -19.04 -7.85
N GLY A 135 12.76 -19.49 -9.06
CA GLY A 135 13.69 -19.53 -10.19
C GLY A 135 13.13 -20.31 -11.37
N GLY A 136 13.69 -20.05 -12.55
CA GLY A 136 13.18 -20.62 -13.80
C GLY A 136 11.81 -20.04 -14.13
N ARG A 137 10.75 -20.83 -13.93
CA ARG A 137 9.37 -20.48 -14.29
C ARG A 137 8.44 -20.24 -13.10
N GLU A 138 8.85 -20.59 -11.89
CA GLU A 138 8.02 -20.50 -10.70
C GLU A 138 8.64 -19.52 -9.71
N TYR A 139 7.84 -18.58 -9.25
CA TYR A 139 8.20 -17.59 -8.25
C TYR A 139 7.15 -17.50 -7.14
N GLU A 140 7.60 -17.23 -5.93
CA GLU A 140 6.72 -16.88 -4.81
C GLU A 140 7.04 -15.46 -4.35
N ILE A 141 5.97 -14.69 -4.09
CA ILE A 141 6.07 -13.34 -3.54
C ILE A 141 5.34 -13.30 -2.20
N VAL A 142 6.01 -12.75 -1.19
CA VAL A 142 5.44 -12.52 0.14
C VAL A 142 5.47 -11.03 0.48
N LEU A 143 4.29 -10.44 0.69
CA LEU A 143 4.11 -9.08 1.19
C LEU A 143 3.63 -9.14 2.65
N ARG A 144 4.31 -8.42 3.54
CA ARG A 144 3.93 -8.34 4.97
C ARG A 144 3.12 -7.08 5.31
N THR A 145 2.99 -6.18 4.36
CA THR A 145 2.21 -4.95 4.45
C THR A 145 1.28 -4.85 3.25
N CYS A 146 0.15 -4.16 3.42
CA CYS A 146 -0.79 -3.88 2.33
C CYS A 146 -1.14 -2.39 2.38
N SER A 147 -0.62 -1.63 1.41
CA SER A 147 -0.89 -0.19 1.27
C SER A 147 -2.37 0.10 1.00
N LEU A 148 -3.07 -0.85 0.40
CA LEU A 148 -4.49 -0.76 0.07
C LEU A 148 -5.41 -1.36 1.14
N LEU A 149 -4.89 -1.74 2.31
CA LEU A 149 -5.67 -2.49 3.32
C LEU A 149 -7.01 -1.84 3.69
N PRO A 150 -7.10 -0.51 3.96
CA PRO A 150 -8.36 0.11 4.34
C PRO A 150 -9.47 -0.05 3.29
N VAL A 151 -9.10 -0.07 2.01
CA VAL A 151 -10.04 -0.24 0.89
C VAL A 151 -10.27 -1.72 0.58
N ALA A 152 -9.21 -2.54 0.58
CA ALA A 152 -9.26 -3.95 0.24
C ALA A 152 -10.10 -4.79 1.22
N GLN A 153 -10.20 -4.37 2.49
CA GLN A 153 -11.09 -5.01 3.47
C GLN A 153 -12.58 -4.81 3.15
N GLN A 154 -12.92 -3.65 2.60
CA GLN A 154 -14.30 -3.29 2.26
C GLN A 154 -14.66 -3.73 0.84
N PHE A 155 -13.66 -3.80 -0.05
CA PHE A 155 -13.86 -4.02 -1.46
C PHE A 155 -12.87 -5.07 -2.00
N ARG A 156 -13.33 -6.33 -2.05
CA ARG A 156 -12.51 -7.49 -2.44
C ARG A 156 -12.05 -7.47 -3.90
N GLY A 157 -12.80 -6.81 -4.78
CA GLY A 157 -12.41 -6.67 -6.19
C GLY A 157 -11.07 -5.99 -6.36
N LEU A 158 -10.63 -5.17 -5.40
CA LEU A 158 -9.32 -4.51 -5.43
C LEU A 158 -8.17 -5.52 -5.45
N CYS A 159 -8.22 -6.54 -4.60
CA CYS A 159 -7.20 -7.58 -4.57
C CYS A 159 -7.13 -8.33 -5.91
N ALA A 160 -8.28 -8.58 -6.54
CA ALA A 160 -8.34 -9.24 -7.84
C ALA A 160 -7.69 -8.39 -8.94
N ILE A 161 -7.94 -7.09 -8.97
CA ILE A 161 -7.31 -6.15 -9.91
C ILE A 161 -5.80 -6.11 -9.71
N THR A 162 -5.33 -5.94 -8.47
CA THR A 162 -3.90 -5.83 -8.21
C THR A 162 -3.16 -7.11 -8.63
N ARG A 163 -3.77 -8.28 -8.39
CA ARG A 163 -3.27 -9.57 -8.88
C ARG A 163 -3.20 -9.63 -10.41
N ARG A 164 -4.26 -9.19 -11.10
CA ARG A 164 -4.34 -9.14 -12.58
C ARG A 164 -3.26 -8.23 -13.15
N LEU A 165 -3.08 -7.06 -12.54
CA LEU A 165 -2.10 -6.06 -12.95
C LEU A 165 -0.66 -6.57 -12.74
N LEU A 166 -0.38 -7.23 -11.61
CA LEU A 166 0.89 -7.92 -11.37
C LEU A 166 1.17 -8.96 -12.46
N GLY A 167 0.20 -9.82 -12.78
CA GLY A 167 0.34 -10.82 -13.83
C GLY A 167 0.58 -10.21 -15.21
N THR A 168 -0.10 -9.11 -15.52
CA THR A 168 0.06 -8.39 -16.80
C THR A 168 1.44 -7.76 -16.93
N LEU A 169 1.93 -7.09 -15.89
CA LEU A 169 3.25 -6.45 -15.89
C LEU A 169 4.40 -7.45 -15.95
N VAL A 170 4.24 -8.59 -15.27
CA VAL A 170 5.27 -9.65 -15.22
C VAL A 170 5.16 -10.60 -16.41
N GLY A 171 4.00 -10.69 -17.05
CA GLY A 171 3.71 -11.72 -18.06
C GLY A 171 3.69 -13.11 -17.43
N ALA A 172 2.99 -13.26 -16.30
CA ALA A 172 2.87 -14.51 -15.54
C ALA A 172 1.40 -14.80 -15.19
N ASP A 173 1.07 -16.07 -15.03
CA ASP A 173 -0.13 -16.43 -14.28
C ASP A 173 0.11 -16.19 -12.79
N VAL A 174 -0.88 -15.63 -12.09
CA VAL A 174 -0.74 -15.21 -10.69
C VAL A 174 -1.88 -15.74 -9.86
N GLU A 175 -1.53 -16.58 -8.90
CA GLU A 175 -2.43 -17.12 -7.90
C GLU A 175 -2.16 -16.44 -6.55
N GLN A 176 -3.22 -15.97 -5.88
CA GLN A 176 -3.11 -15.43 -4.53
C GLN A 176 -3.50 -16.52 -3.51
N LEU A 177 -2.53 -16.97 -2.73
CA LEU A 177 -2.67 -18.07 -1.76
C LEU A 177 -3.06 -17.58 -0.37
N GLU A 178 -2.55 -16.41 0.03
CA GLU A 178 -2.85 -15.76 1.31
C GLU A 178 -3.17 -14.27 1.07
N SER A 179 -4.02 -13.68 1.90
CA SER A 179 -4.42 -12.27 1.79
C SER A 179 -4.58 -11.61 3.15
N ILE A 180 -3.85 -10.52 3.38
CA ILE A 180 -3.99 -9.68 4.59
C ILE A 180 -5.41 -9.14 4.70
N ALA A 181 -6.04 -8.75 3.58
CA ALA A 181 -7.41 -8.28 3.56
C ALA A 181 -8.43 -9.34 3.99
N GLN A 182 -8.06 -10.63 3.94
CA GLN A 182 -8.87 -11.76 4.40
C GLN A 182 -8.45 -12.26 5.79
N GLY A 183 -7.58 -11.54 6.50
CA GLY A 183 -7.15 -11.86 7.87
C GLY A 183 -5.89 -12.71 7.97
N ALA A 184 -5.22 -13.04 6.85
CA ALA A 184 -3.91 -13.70 6.90
C ALA A 184 -2.82 -12.72 7.40
N PRO A 185 -1.72 -13.20 7.99
CA PRO A 185 -0.63 -12.33 8.45
C PRO A 185 0.20 -11.72 7.31
N ARG A 186 -0.03 -12.15 6.06
CA ARG A 186 0.72 -11.76 4.86
C ARG A 186 -0.09 -12.01 3.59
N CYS A 187 0.24 -11.33 2.51
CA CYS A 187 -0.19 -11.74 1.18
C CYS A 187 0.87 -12.65 0.58
N ARG A 188 0.46 -13.81 0.06
CA ARG A 188 1.35 -14.77 -0.61
C ARG A 188 0.84 -15.01 -2.02
N PHE A 189 1.71 -14.82 -3.00
CA PHE A 189 1.38 -15.02 -4.41
C PHE A 189 2.30 -16.07 -5.02
N ARG A 190 1.74 -16.96 -5.82
CA ARG A 190 2.49 -17.86 -6.71
C ARG A 190 2.41 -17.31 -8.12
N LEU A 191 3.55 -17.23 -8.78
CA LEU A 191 3.68 -16.75 -10.15
C LEU A 191 4.26 -17.85 -11.02
N THR A 192 3.55 -18.17 -12.09
CA THR A 192 3.98 -19.14 -13.10
C THR A 192 4.21 -18.42 -14.43
N LEU A 193 5.46 -18.40 -14.88
CA LEU A 193 5.83 -17.84 -16.17
C LEU A 193 5.43 -18.80 -17.30
N PRO A 194 4.97 -18.25 -18.44
CA PRO A 194 4.74 -19.04 -19.64
C PRO A 194 6.04 -19.75 -20.00
N GLY A 195 5.92 -21.01 -20.42
CA GLY A 195 7.05 -21.73 -21.00
C GLY A 195 7.30 -21.18 -22.38
N ASP A 196 8.54 -21.28 -22.84
CA ASP A 196 8.80 -21.19 -24.27
C ASP A 196 7.93 -22.26 -24.93
N ALA A 197 6.86 -21.83 -25.60
CA ALA A 197 6.18 -22.69 -26.56
C ALA A 197 7.26 -23.01 -27.58
N GLY A 198 7.75 -24.25 -27.53
CA GLY A 198 8.96 -24.67 -28.22
C GLY A 198 9.00 -24.15 -29.64
N ALA A 199 10.14 -23.58 -30.01
CA ALA A 199 10.55 -23.53 -31.40
C ALA A 199 10.66 -24.98 -31.90
N ALA A 200 9.52 -25.56 -32.30
CA ALA A 200 9.49 -26.76 -33.10
C ALA A 200 9.93 -26.32 -34.50
N THR A 201 11.23 -26.45 -34.75
CA THR A 201 11.80 -26.53 -36.11
C THR A 201 11.85 -27.99 -36.50
#